data_AF-Q88LH2-F1
#
_entry.id   AF-Q88LH2-F1
#
_cell.length_a   1.000
_cell.length_b   1.000
_cell.length_c   1.000
_cell.angle_alpha   90.00
_cell.angle_beta   90.00
_cell.angle_gamma   90.00
#
_symmetry.space_group_name_H-M   'P 1'
#
loop_
_entity.id
_entity.type
_entity.pdbx_description
1 polymer ?
#
loop_
_entity_poly.entity_id
_entity_poly.type
_entity_poly.pdbx_seq_one_letter_code
_entity_poly.pdbx_strand_id
1 'polypeptide(L)'
;MQIERKVVSYESPELGKTVSHYILIAHTAKRSIVLSHVNIFLHDTARASLRTSSRYSSIISMLYRWLAKQPKYANYDPTQYHALVDNRDLKRWQVDRQVLRVETQSLKPSSETVYEDLKIILNYFHWLNIKGYKSNVEIELKRSTAYFNRSRLLSYIQAKARVTIDAKNVRALDKESRQSQRRTLINQSEIRTYLSSFTDPVYKALFKFALGTAMRPMDLCKYPYVGNGKNFHIMPYSEMNQEPQTFEYTVYASKGNKTRTIILQSDDLRELDEGYIKPFYEERRKKYKERFGHDCPPSILFLNSRGVPVTATKIASRGNAAKMKALSLDENFRESVNFYESRHWWPTMFLIRYFQEDLLKDAADVMWAACGDILRRQMGHEDLDTTFKHYVVMGRLVMLANKGKTTELISKANLGVSAFIKEVTDGQLVMGELSQASDE
;
A
#
# COMPACT_ATOMS: atom_id res chain seq x y z
N MET A 1 -19.10 28.67 11.08
CA MET A 1 -17.64 28.81 11.25
C MET A 1 -16.93 28.24 10.02
N GLN A 2 -16.00 28.99 9.43
CA GLN A 2 -15.15 28.53 8.34
C GLN A 2 -13.74 28.22 8.87
N ILE A 3 -13.07 27.19 8.34
CA ILE A 3 -11.67 26.91 8.67
C ILE A 3 -10.87 26.91 7.39
N GLU A 4 -9.91 27.84 7.28
CA GLU A 4 -8.90 27.87 6.23
C GLU A 4 -7.80 26.84 6.52
N ARG A 5 -7.35 26.16 5.46
CA ARG A 5 -6.24 25.21 5.48
C ARG A 5 -5.12 25.80 4.63
N LYS A 6 -4.07 26.29 5.26
CA LYS A 6 -2.95 26.97 4.58
C LYS A 6 -1.67 26.17 4.72
N VAL A 7 -0.86 26.08 3.66
CA VAL A 7 0.49 25.51 3.75
C VAL A 7 1.44 26.61 4.18
N VAL A 8 2.29 26.31 5.16
CA VAL A 8 3.39 27.16 5.61
C VAL A 8 4.71 26.43 5.44
N SER A 9 5.76 27.19 5.14
CA SER A 9 7.15 26.72 5.07
C SER A 9 8.02 27.68 5.87
N TYR A 10 8.84 27.14 6.77
CA TYR A 10 9.73 27.93 7.63
C TYR A 10 10.94 27.10 8.06
N GLU A 11 12.02 27.76 8.48
CA GLU A 11 13.13 27.10 9.14
C GLU A 11 12.77 26.79 10.58
N SER A 12 12.76 25.50 10.94
CA SER A 12 12.47 25.07 12.31
C SER A 12 13.73 25.26 13.16
N PRO A 13 13.72 26.14 14.19
CA PRO A 13 14.87 26.34 15.05
C PRO A 13 15.24 25.06 15.81
N GLU A 14 14.24 24.26 16.18
CA GLU A 14 14.41 23.00 16.90
C GLU A 14 15.09 21.91 16.06
N LEU A 15 14.91 21.94 14.73
CA LEU A 15 15.36 20.87 13.83
C LEU A 15 16.50 21.28 12.90
N GLY A 16 16.85 22.57 12.88
CA GLY A 16 17.88 23.13 11.99
C GLY A 16 17.61 22.90 10.50
N LYS A 17 16.34 22.78 10.09
CA LYS A 17 15.97 22.50 8.69
C LYS A 17 14.65 23.16 8.30
N THR A 18 14.46 23.38 7.00
CA THR A 18 13.18 23.82 6.44
C THR A 18 12.11 22.75 6.63
N VAL A 19 10.96 23.16 7.16
CA VAL A 19 9.79 22.34 7.39
C VAL A 19 8.59 22.95 6.67
N SER A 20 7.79 22.09 6.03
CA SER A 20 6.53 22.50 5.40
C SER A 20 5.36 21.65 5.89
N HIS A 21 4.30 22.29 6.36
CA HIS A 21 3.07 21.60 6.80
C HIS A 21 1.84 22.50 6.66
N TYR A 22 0.65 21.89 6.79
CA TYR A 22 -0.61 22.64 6.86
C TYR A 22 -0.83 23.22 8.26
N ILE A 23 -1.44 24.40 8.30
CA ILE A 23 -2.02 25.02 9.48
C ILE A 23 -3.52 25.24 9.27
N LEU A 24 -4.24 25.29 10.38
CA LEU A 24 -5.66 25.60 10.45
C LEU A 24 -5.87 26.99 11.07
N ILE A 25 -6.66 27.80 10.39
CA ILE A 25 -7.11 29.11 10.84
C ILE A 25 -8.64 29.10 10.85
N ALA A 26 -9.25 29.28 12.01
CA ALA A 26 -10.70 29.37 12.16
C ALA A 26 -11.15 30.83 12.00
N HIS A 27 -12.05 31.06 11.04
CA HIS A 27 -12.71 32.35 10.87
C HIS A 27 -14.06 32.31 11.59
N THR A 28 -14.15 33.15 12.62
CA THR A 28 -15.38 33.46 13.34
C THR A 28 -15.90 34.82 12.87
N ALA A 29 -17.15 35.15 13.17
CA ALA A 29 -17.75 36.44 12.78
C ALA A 29 -16.95 37.67 13.29
N LYS A 30 -16.15 37.51 14.36
CA LYS A 30 -15.45 38.62 15.03
C LYS A 30 -13.94 38.63 14.79
N ARG A 31 -13.33 37.48 14.45
CA ARG A 31 -11.87 37.35 14.32
C ARG A 31 -11.45 36.06 13.61
N SER A 32 -10.24 36.10 13.06
CA SER A 32 -9.49 34.92 12.57
C SER A 32 -8.59 34.41 13.68
N ILE A 33 -8.64 33.10 13.95
CA ILE A 33 -7.96 32.48 15.09
C ILE A 33 -7.13 31.31 14.62
N VAL A 34 -5.85 31.33 14.94
CA VAL A 34 -4.95 30.20 14.67
C VAL A 34 -5.24 29.09 15.66
N LEU A 35 -5.53 27.88 15.18
CA LEU A 35 -5.82 26.73 16.05
C LEU A 35 -4.51 26.12 16.59
N SER A 36 -3.92 26.78 17.59
CA SER A 36 -2.56 26.51 18.08
C SER A 36 -2.29 25.04 18.39
N HIS A 37 -3.13 24.38 19.21
CA HIS A 37 -2.95 22.97 19.57
C HIS A 37 -2.96 22.03 18.36
N VAL A 38 -3.84 22.30 17.39
CA VAL A 38 -3.88 21.52 16.14
C VAL A 38 -2.63 21.78 15.30
N ASN A 39 -2.19 23.03 15.22
CA ASN A 39 -1.05 23.42 14.39
C ASN A 39 0.27 22.90 14.95
N ILE A 40 0.44 22.89 16.28
CA ILE A 40 1.58 22.27 16.95
C ILE A 40 1.55 20.75 16.74
N PHE A 41 0.39 20.10 16.86
CA PHE A 41 0.26 18.67 16.54
C PHE A 41 0.67 18.37 15.08
N LEU A 42 0.22 19.17 14.12
CA LEU A 42 0.56 18.99 12.70
C LEU A 42 2.06 19.20 12.44
N HIS A 43 2.70 20.13 13.15
CA HIS A 43 4.16 20.29 13.14
C HIS A 43 4.85 19.05 13.74
N ASP A 44 4.40 18.57 14.89
CA ASP A 44 5.05 17.47 15.60
C ASP A 44 4.91 16.13 14.88
N THR A 45 3.72 15.82 14.34
CA THR A 45 3.40 14.47 13.86
C THR A 45 3.34 14.34 12.35
N ALA A 46 3.15 15.45 11.61
CA ALA A 46 2.87 15.40 10.18
C ALA A 46 3.87 16.15 9.30
N ARG A 47 4.88 16.81 9.88
CA ARG A 47 5.92 17.55 9.14
C ARG A 47 6.74 16.73 8.15
N ALA A 48 6.85 15.42 8.37
CA ALA A 48 7.64 14.53 7.51
C ALA A 48 6.99 14.30 6.13
N SER A 49 5.72 14.66 5.94
CA SER A 49 4.98 14.44 4.70
C SER A 49 3.83 15.43 4.57
N LEU A 50 3.94 16.33 3.60
CA LEU A 50 2.88 17.31 3.30
C LEU A 50 1.54 16.62 2.99
N ARG A 51 1.57 15.42 2.41
CA ARG A 51 0.36 14.60 2.16
C ARG A 51 -0.28 14.13 3.47
N THR A 52 0.54 13.71 4.44
CA THR A 52 0.05 13.32 5.78
C THR A 52 -0.55 14.53 6.49
N SER A 53 0.17 15.66 6.48
CA SER A 53 -0.31 16.91 7.05
C SER A 53 -1.61 17.39 6.39
N SER A 54 -1.75 17.24 5.07
CA SER A 54 -2.99 17.52 4.35
C SER A 54 -4.14 16.64 4.84
N ARG A 55 -3.93 15.32 4.94
CA ARG A 55 -4.96 14.39 5.44
C ARG A 55 -5.39 14.75 6.87
N TYR A 56 -4.42 14.95 7.77
CA TYR A 56 -4.69 15.20 9.18
C TYR A 56 -5.41 16.53 9.39
N SER A 57 -4.90 17.61 8.76
CA SER A 57 -5.54 18.93 8.80
C SER A 57 -6.97 18.89 8.25
N SER A 58 -7.21 18.14 7.17
CA SER A 58 -8.56 17.99 6.61
C SER A 58 -9.52 17.35 7.62
N ILE A 59 -9.14 16.23 8.22
CA ILE A 59 -10.00 15.48 9.14
C ILE A 59 -10.25 16.26 10.43
N ILE A 60 -9.22 16.87 11.01
CA ILE A 60 -9.36 17.69 12.22
C ILE A 60 -10.23 18.92 11.93
N SER A 61 -10.08 19.55 10.75
CA SER A 61 -10.95 20.66 10.37
C SER A 61 -12.43 20.23 10.21
N MET A 62 -12.68 19.01 9.74
CA MET A 62 -14.06 18.47 9.67
C MET A 62 -14.65 18.29 11.06
N LEU A 63 -13.89 17.77 12.02
CA LEU A 63 -14.32 17.66 13.42
C LEU A 63 -14.63 19.04 13.98
N TYR A 64 -13.72 20.01 13.89
CA TYR A 64 -13.92 21.34 14.46
C TYR A 64 -15.12 22.09 13.85
N ARG A 65 -15.35 21.95 12.53
CA ARG A 65 -16.55 22.49 11.89
C ARG A 65 -17.83 21.83 12.39
N TRP A 66 -17.79 20.53 12.65
CA TRP A 66 -18.93 19.82 13.23
C TRP A 66 -19.19 20.24 14.67
N LEU A 67 -18.15 20.34 15.51
CA LEU A 67 -18.24 20.80 16.89
C LEU A 67 -18.87 22.19 16.98
N ALA A 68 -18.49 23.12 16.10
CA ALA A 68 -19.05 24.47 16.07
C ALA A 68 -20.56 24.52 15.74
N LYS A 69 -21.16 23.45 15.23
CA LYS A 69 -22.61 23.35 15.01
C LYS A 69 -23.36 22.78 16.21
N GLN A 70 -22.65 22.18 17.16
CA GLN A 70 -23.27 21.51 18.30
C GLN A 70 -23.63 22.53 19.40
N PRO A 71 -24.81 22.44 20.04
CA PRO A 71 -25.22 23.37 21.10
C PRO A 71 -24.20 23.49 22.24
N LYS A 72 -23.53 22.38 22.59
CA LYS A 72 -22.48 22.31 23.62
C LYS A 72 -21.34 23.33 23.39
N TYR A 73 -21.10 23.76 22.15
CA TYR A 73 -19.94 24.57 21.76
C TYR A 73 -20.29 26.00 21.31
N ALA A 74 -21.58 26.37 21.35
CA ALA A 74 -22.07 27.65 20.80
C ALA A 74 -21.39 28.89 21.42
N ASN A 75 -21.06 28.81 22.72
CA ASN A 75 -20.48 29.93 23.48
C ASN A 75 -18.98 29.80 23.75
N TYR A 76 -18.32 28.79 23.17
CA TYR A 76 -16.90 28.54 23.40
C TYR A 76 -16.07 28.93 22.19
N ASP A 77 -14.86 29.44 22.46
CA ASP A 77 -13.92 29.74 21.39
C ASP A 77 -13.40 28.43 20.75
N PRO A 78 -13.22 28.36 19.42
CA PRO A 78 -12.68 27.16 18.76
C PRO A 78 -11.34 26.68 19.33
N THR A 79 -10.53 27.57 19.90
CA THR A 79 -9.27 27.21 20.57
C THR A 79 -9.49 26.29 21.76
N GLN A 80 -10.66 26.34 22.42
CA GLN A 80 -10.98 25.57 23.62
C GLN A 80 -11.64 24.22 23.32
N TYR A 81 -12.03 23.96 22.07
CA TYR A 81 -12.79 22.75 21.72
C TYR A 81 -12.07 21.46 22.13
N HIS A 82 -10.74 21.41 21.97
CA HIS A 82 -9.94 20.25 22.35
C HIS A 82 -10.06 19.85 23.84
N ALA A 83 -10.32 20.82 24.72
CA ALA A 83 -10.46 20.59 26.15
C ALA A 83 -11.88 20.21 26.56
N LEU A 84 -12.88 20.43 25.70
CA LEU A 84 -14.30 20.19 25.97
C LEU A 84 -14.81 18.89 25.34
N VAL A 85 -14.21 18.47 24.23
CA VAL A 85 -14.54 17.24 23.53
C VAL A 85 -14.36 16.03 24.42
N ASP A 86 -15.34 15.14 24.38
CA ASP A 86 -15.33 13.84 25.06
C ASP A 86 -15.59 12.69 24.05
N ASN A 87 -15.51 11.45 24.53
CA ASN A 87 -15.71 10.26 23.69
C ASN A 87 -17.13 10.18 23.09
N ARG A 88 -18.15 10.79 23.73
CA ARG A 88 -19.53 10.80 23.22
C ARG A 88 -19.64 11.72 22.01
N ASP A 89 -18.97 12.87 22.04
CA ASP A 89 -18.89 13.78 20.90
C ASP A 89 -18.21 13.12 19.70
N LEU A 90 -17.12 12.38 19.91
CA LEU A 90 -16.43 11.66 18.83
C LEU A 90 -17.31 10.57 18.20
N LYS A 91 -18.07 9.85 19.02
CA LYS A 91 -19.04 8.85 18.54
C LYS A 91 -20.17 9.50 17.75
N ARG A 92 -20.71 10.62 18.23
CA ARG A 92 -21.75 11.40 17.53
C ARG A 92 -21.24 11.96 16.20
N TRP A 93 -20.01 12.46 16.15
CA TRP A 93 -19.37 12.90 14.91
C TRP A 93 -19.26 11.77 13.88
N GLN A 94 -18.91 10.55 14.31
CA GLN A 94 -18.87 9.39 13.42
C GLN A 94 -20.27 9.02 12.89
N VAL A 95 -21.29 9.02 13.76
CA VAL A 95 -22.68 8.74 13.37
C VAL A 95 -23.21 9.80 12.40
N ASP A 96 -22.99 11.08 12.68
CA ASP A 96 -23.41 12.19 11.83
C ASP A 96 -22.82 12.08 10.41
N ARG A 97 -21.54 11.67 10.30
CA ARG A 97 -20.92 11.39 8.99
C ARG A 97 -21.56 10.21 8.25
N GLN A 98 -22.08 9.21 8.95
CA GLN A 98 -22.78 8.09 8.34
C GLN A 98 -24.20 8.51 7.93
N VAL A 99 -24.91 9.27 8.77
CA VAL A 99 -26.24 9.81 8.47
C VAL A 99 -26.19 10.71 7.24
N LEU A 100 -25.29 11.70 7.22
CA LEU A 100 -25.10 12.59 6.07
C LEU A 100 -24.78 11.81 4.78
N ARG A 101 -24.02 10.72 4.86
CA ARG A 101 -23.73 9.87 3.71
C ARG A 101 -25.01 9.22 3.16
N VAL A 102 -25.85 8.68 4.04
CA VAL A 102 -27.12 8.04 3.65
C VAL A 102 -28.10 9.07 3.10
N GLU A 103 -28.26 10.21 3.77
CA GLU A 103 -29.13 11.31 3.33
C GLU A 103 -28.73 11.85 1.96
N THR A 104 -27.43 11.97 1.70
CA THR A 104 -26.90 12.41 0.40
C THR A 104 -26.79 11.30 -0.63
N GLN A 105 -27.22 10.07 -0.30
CA GLN A 105 -27.10 8.87 -1.13
C GLN A 105 -25.68 8.66 -1.69
N SER A 106 -24.67 9.09 -0.92
CA SER A 106 -23.29 9.05 -1.39
C SER A 106 -22.66 7.70 -1.10
N LEU A 107 -21.98 7.12 -2.10
CA LEU A 107 -21.18 5.91 -1.94
C LEU A 107 -19.90 6.13 -1.12
N LYS A 108 -19.54 7.40 -0.80
CA LYS A 108 -18.30 7.76 -0.10
C LYS A 108 -18.54 8.88 0.93
N PRO A 109 -17.80 8.88 2.06
CA PRO A 109 -16.78 7.92 2.47
C PRO A 109 -17.36 6.59 2.97
N SER A 110 -16.64 5.47 2.78
CA SER A 110 -17.04 4.19 3.35
C SER A 110 -16.96 4.20 4.88
N SER A 111 -17.67 3.30 5.54
CA SER A 111 -17.64 3.19 7.01
C SER A 111 -16.22 2.91 7.54
N GLU A 112 -15.43 2.14 6.80
CA GLU A 112 -14.01 1.92 7.08
C GLU A 112 -13.21 3.23 6.99
N THR A 113 -13.50 4.07 5.99
CA THR A 113 -12.83 5.37 5.86
C THR A 113 -13.17 6.29 7.04
N VAL A 114 -14.43 6.31 7.47
CA VAL A 114 -14.84 7.10 8.65
C VAL A 114 -14.16 6.58 9.93
N TYR A 115 -14.00 5.26 10.06
CA TYR A 115 -13.28 4.66 11.18
C TYR A 115 -11.77 4.99 11.16
N GLU A 116 -11.13 4.94 9.99
CA GLU A 116 -9.73 5.35 9.83
C GLU A 116 -9.52 6.85 10.10
N ASP A 117 -10.49 7.69 9.74
CA ASP A 117 -10.44 9.11 10.07
C ASP A 117 -10.59 9.35 11.58
N LEU A 118 -11.43 8.56 12.28
CA LEU A 118 -11.56 8.62 13.73
C LEU A 118 -10.23 8.28 14.44
N LYS A 119 -9.46 7.31 13.95
CA LYS A 119 -8.13 7.01 14.51
C LYS A 119 -7.18 8.20 14.45
N ILE A 120 -7.27 9.03 13.40
CA ILE A 120 -6.44 10.25 13.28
C ILE A 120 -6.84 11.26 14.35
N ILE A 121 -8.14 11.40 14.63
CA ILE A 121 -8.64 12.26 15.71
C ILE A 121 -8.18 11.72 17.07
N LEU A 122 -8.27 10.42 17.32
CA LEU A 122 -7.78 9.81 18.56
C LEU A 122 -6.27 9.98 18.73
N ASN A 123 -5.48 9.89 17.65
CA ASN A 123 -4.04 10.20 17.70
C ASN A 123 -3.77 11.65 18.10
N TYR A 124 -4.60 12.60 17.64
CA TYR A 124 -4.49 14.00 18.06
C TYR A 124 -4.76 14.17 19.56
N PHE A 125 -5.83 13.58 20.07
CA PHE A 125 -6.12 13.62 21.51
C PHE A 125 -5.11 12.84 22.36
N HIS A 126 -4.54 11.76 21.83
CA HIS A 126 -3.47 11.02 22.50
C HIS A 126 -2.22 11.87 22.64
N TRP A 127 -1.86 12.59 21.56
CA TRP A 127 -0.76 13.54 21.59
C TRP A 127 -1.01 14.68 22.58
N LEU A 128 -2.24 15.20 22.68
CA LEU A 128 -2.61 16.20 23.69
C LEU A 128 -2.34 15.69 25.10
N ASN A 129 -2.82 14.48 25.42
CA ASN A 129 -2.63 13.86 26.73
C ASN A 129 -1.14 13.63 27.06
N ILE A 130 -0.34 13.16 26.09
CA ILE A 130 1.11 12.96 26.27
C ILE A 130 1.83 14.29 26.55
N LYS A 131 1.43 15.36 25.86
CA LYS A 131 2.04 16.70 26.02
C LYS A 131 1.50 17.47 27.25
N GLY A 132 0.61 16.87 28.04
CA GLY A 132 0.04 17.49 29.24
C GLY A 132 -1.05 18.53 28.96
N TYR A 133 -1.58 18.59 27.74
CA TYR A 133 -2.71 19.47 27.43
C TYR A 133 -4.01 18.86 27.96
N LYS A 134 -4.94 19.71 28.41
CA LYS A 134 -6.23 19.27 28.93
C LYS A 134 -7.11 18.68 27.81
N SER A 135 -7.60 17.47 28.03
CA SER A 135 -8.63 16.83 27.19
C SER A 135 -9.53 15.92 28.02
N ASN A 136 -10.81 15.84 27.67
CA ASN A 136 -11.76 14.90 28.28
C ASN A 136 -11.91 13.62 27.44
N VAL A 137 -11.05 13.41 26.43
CA VAL A 137 -11.06 12.19 25.62
C VAL A 137 -10.21 11.12 26.30
N GLU A 138 -10.87 10.07 26.76
CA GLU A 138 -10.24 8.88 27.31
C GLU A 138 -9.76 7.97 26.18
N ILE A 139 -8.49 7.57 26.24
CA ILE A 139 -7.83 6.81 25.17
C ILE A 139 -7.27 5.52 25.75
N GLU A 140 -7.85 4.41 25.30
CA GLU A 140 -7.32 3.10 25.61
C GLU A 140 -6.22 2.72 24.61
N LEU A 141 -5.10 2.25 25.16
CA LEU A 141 -4.01 1.70 24.38
C LEU A 141 -4.08 0.18 24.45
N LYS A 142 -4.13 -0.47 23.30
CA LYS A 142 -3.98 -1.92 23.21
C LYS A 142 -2.56 -2.27 22.80
N ARG A 143 -1.92 -3.12 23.60
CA ARG A 143 -0.74 -3.85 23.14
C ARG A 143 -1.19 -4.88 22.12
N SER A 144 -0.75 -4.72 20.87
CA SER A 144 -0.96 -5.74 19.85
C SER A 144 0.07 -6.83 20.05
N THR A 145 -0.22 -7.78 20.94
CA THR A 145 0.53 -9.03 21.08
C THR A 145 -0.17 -10.10 20.26
N ALA A 146 0.53 -10.67 19.30
CA ALA A 146 0.02 -11.79 18.51
C ALA A 146 -0.13 -13.03 19.41
N TYR A 147 -1.31 -13.63 19.43
CA TYR A 147 -1.47 -14.99 19.98
C TYR A 147 -1.12 -15.97 18.86
N PHE A 148 0.04 -16.62 18.99
CA PHE A 148 0.37 -17.85 18.29
C PHE A 148 0.38 -18.96 19.32
N ASN A 149 -0.21 -20.11 19.01
CA ASN A 149 -0.34 -21.25 19.94
C ASN A 149 1.00 -21.93 20.30
N ARG A 150 2.17 -21.34 20.01
CA ARG A 150 3.48 -21.96 20.24
C ARG A 150 4.54 -20.94 20.70
N SER A 151 5.27 -21.33 21.75
CA SER A 151 6.02 -20.48 22.67
C SER A 151 7.28 -19.80 22.12
N ARG A 152 7.95 -20.37 21.10
CA ARG A 152 9.22 -19.81 20.56
C ARG A 152 9.04 -18.65 19.57
N LEU A 153 7.92 -18.60 18.84
CA LEU A 153 7.59 -17.48 17.95
C LEU A 153 7.16 -16.23 18.75
N LEU A 154 6.52 -16.47 19.91
CA LEU A 154 6.07 -15.42 20.83
C LEU A 154 7.24 -14.58 21.34
N SER A 155 8.39 -15.16 21.70
CA SER A 155 9.53 -14.39 22.23
C SER A 155 10.13 -13.40 21.22
N TYR A 156 10.25 -13.79 19.93
CA TYR A 156 10.81 -12.91 18.89
C TYR A 156 9.82 -11.80 18.47
N ILE A 157 8.52 -12.11 18.46
CA ILE A 157 7.45 -11.17 18.08
C ILE A 157 7.06 -10.24 19.24
N GLN A 158 7.00 -10.75 20.48
CA GLN A 158 6.71 -9.96 21.68
C GLN A 158 7.79 -8.92 21.96
N ALA A 159 9.06 -9.23 21.70
CA ALA A 159 10.16 -8.26 21.78
C ALA A 159 9.98 -7.05 20.85
N LYS A 160 9.15 -7.17 19.80
CA LYS A 160 8.90 -6.13 18.79
C LYS A 160 7.44 -5.65 18.75
N ALA A 161 6.62 -6.08 19.72
CA ALA A 161 5.20 -5.74 19.77
C ALA A 161 4.99 -4.23 19.90
N ARG A 162 4.05 -3.69 19.11
CA ARG A 162 3.70 -2.26 19.13
C ARG A 162 2.49 -1.99 20.02
N VAL A 163 2.55 -0.85 20.70
CA VAL A 163 1.39 -0.25 21.35
C VAL A 163 0.59 0.50 20.27
N THR A 164 -0.68 0.19 20.14
CA THR A 164 -1.60 0.82 19.18
C THR A 164 -2.82 1.36 19.91
N ILE A 165 -3.43 2.44 19.42
CA ILE A 165 -4.66 2.98 19.99
C ILE A 165 -5.83 2.02 19.73
N ASP A 166 -6.57 1.67 20.77
CA ASP A 166 -7.83 0.93 20.66
C ASP A 166 -9.00 1.92 20.48
N ALA A 167 -9.59 1.93 19.29
CA ALA A 167 -10.73 2.78 18.97
C ALA A 167 -12.08 2.09 19.24
N LYS A 168 -12.11 0.88 19.83
CA LYS A 168 -13.34 0.11 20.06
C LYS A 168 -14.37 0.87 20.90
N ASN A 169 -13.94 1.61 21.91
CA ASN A 169 -14.85 2.32 22.81
C ASN A 169 -15.60 3.48 22.15
N VAL A 170 -15.11 3.96 21.01
CA VAL A 170 -15.69 5.09 20.27
C VAL A 170 -16.31 4.62 18.94
N ARG A 171 -16.18 3.33 18.60
CA ARG A 171 -16.68 2.77 17.34
C ARG A 171 -18.21 2.67 17.33
N ALA A 172 -18.86 3.37 16.41
CA ALA A 172 -20.25 3.13 16.02
C ALA A 172 -20.37 1.75 15.37
N LEU A 173 -21.35 0.96 15.83
CA LEU A 173 -21.61 -0.38 15.31
C LEU A 173 -22.19 -0.27 13.89
N ASP A 174 -21.50 -0.86 12.93
CA ASP A 174 -21.98 -0.97 11.54
C ASP A 174 -21.89 -2.42 11.06
N LYS A 175 -22.99 -2.94 10.51
CA LYS A 175 -23.13 -4.30 9.97
C LYS A 175 -22.55 -4.41 8.55
N GLU A 176 -22.56 -3.35 7.73
CA GLU A 176 -22.13 -3.40 6.31
C GLU A 176 -20.62 -3.64 6.17
N SER A 177 -19.80 -2.96 6.98
CA SER A 177 -18.34 -3.15 7.02
C SER A 177 -17.95 -4.60 7.31
N ARG A 178 -18.68 -5.30 8.19
CA ARG A 178 -18.42 -6.70 8.55
C ARG A 178 -18.67 -7.66 7.39
N GLN A 179 -19.59 -7.33 6.48
CA GLN A 179 -19.93 -8.18 5.33
C GLN A 179 -18.97 -8.02 4.15
N SER A 180 -18.33 -6.85 3.98
CA SER A 180 -17.39 -6.57 2.86
C SER A 180 -16.02 -7.29 2.92
N GLN A 181 -15.81 -8.23 3.84
CA GLN A 181 -14.48 -8.74 4.21
C GLN A 181 -13.81 -9.75 3.27
N ARG A 182 -14.41 -10.13 2.14
CA ARG A 182 -13.75 -11.07 1.21
C ARG A 182 -13.10 -10.34 0.04
N ARG A 183 -11.97 -9.67 0.30
CA ARG A 183 -11.05 -9.28 -0.78
C ARG A 183 -10.41 -10.54 -1.35
N THR A 184 -10.91 -11.01 -2.47
CA THR A 184 -10.35 -12.14 -3.21
C THR A 184 -9.20 -11.67 -4.11
N LEU A 185 -8.12 -12.46 -4.20
CA LEU A 185 -6.93 -12.12 -4.99
C LEU A 185 -7.30 -12.01 -6.47
N ILE A 186 -6.64 -11.12 -7.22
CA ILE A 186 -6.77 -11.07 -8.69
C ILE A 186 -6.41 -12.44 -9.29
N ASN A 187 -7.28 -12.97 -10.15
CA ASN A 187 -7.08 -14.27 -10.79
C ASN A 187 -6.39 -14.12 -12.17
N GLN A 188 -6.08 -15.24 -12.82
CA GLN A 188 -5.34 -15.23 -14.07
C GLN A 188 -6.14 -14.67 -15.26
N SER A 189 -7.43 -14.98 -15.37
CA SER A 189 -8.27 -14.43 -16.45
C SER A 189 -8.36 -12.91 -16.34
N GLU A 190 -8.54 -12.40 -15.13
CA GLU A 190 -8.54 -10.96 -14.85
C GLU A 190 -7.17 -10.33 -15.13
N ILE A 191 -6.05 -10.97 -14.77
CA ILE A 191 -4.71 -10.45 -15.13
C ILE A 191 -4.61 -10.29 -16.65
N ARG A 192 -5.07 -11.28 -17.43
CA ARG A 192 -5.05 -11.23 -18.90
C ARG A 192 -5.93 -10.12 -19.45
N THR A 193 -7.20 -10.07 -19.04
CA THR A 193 -8.15 -9.04 -19.45
C THR A 193 -7.66 -7.65 -19.07
N TYR A 194 -7.04 -7.51 -17.89
CA TYR A 194 -6.49 -6.24 -17.44
C TYR A 194 -5.27 -5.81 -18.26
N LEU A 195 -4.36 -6.74 -18.55
CA LEU A 195 -3.19 -6.50 -19.40
C LEU A 195 -3.59 -6.13 -20.84
N SER A 196 -4.58 -6.80 -21.44
CA SER A 196 -5.06 -6.48 -22.78
C SER A 196 -5.76 -5.11 -22.84
N SER A 197 -6.33 -4.66 -21.72
CA SER A 197 -7.09 -3.41 -21.62
C SER A 197 -6.24 -2.14 -21.54
N PHE A 198 -4.93 -2.22 -21.25
CA PHE A 198 -4.09 -1.03 -21.28
C PHE A 198 -3.83 -0.54 -22.72
N THR A 199 -4.10 0.75 -22.96
CA THR A 199 -3.83 1.38 -24.26
C THR A 199 -2.33 1.59 -24.52
N ASP A 200 -1.58 2.08 -23.52
CA ASP A 200 -0.15 2.35 -23.65
C ASP A 200 0.66 1.17 -23.06
N PRO A 201 1.53 0.51 -23.85
CA PRO A 201 2.31 -0.66 -23.43
C PRO A 201 3.13 -0.48 -22.15
N VAL A 202 3.58 0.74 -21.83
CA VAL A 202 4.37 0.97 -20.60
C VAL A 202 3.63 0.56 -19.34
N TYR A 203 2.31 0.71 -19.30
CA TYR A 203 1.51 0.34 -18.13
C TYR A 203 1.30 -1.18 -18.04
N LYS A 204 1.34 -1.90 -19.18
CA LYS A 204 1.36 -3.37 -19.20
C LYS A 204 2.67 -3.88 -18.61
N ALA A 205 3.80 -3.35 -19.09
CA ALA A 205 5.12 -3.69 -18.59
C ALA A 205 5.27 -3.36 -17.10
N LEU A 206 4.81 -2.17 -16.67
CA LEU A 206 4.77 -1.80 -15.25
C LEU A 206 3.93 -2.77 -14.41
N PHE A 207 2.77 -3.21 -14.90
CA PHE A 207 1.91 -4.13 -14.15
C PHE A 207 2.54 -5.53 -14.03
N LYS A 208 3.12 -6.07 -15.11
CA LYS A 208 3.88 -7.33 -15.08
C LYS A 208 5.06 -7.24 -14.11
N PHE A 209 5.84 -6.16 -14.20
CA PHE A 209 6.97 -5.94 -13.30
C PHE A 209 6.53 -5.76 -11.84
N ALA A 210 5.37 -5.14 -11.60
CA ALA A 210 4.78 -5.06 -10.26
C ALA A 210 4.39 -6.43 -9.70
N LEU A 211 3.80 -7.30 -10.54
CA LEU A 211 3.44 -8.67 -10.17
C LEU A 211 4.66 -9.49 -9.77
N GLY A 212 5.83 -9.28 -10.40
CA GLY A 212 7.06 -10.04 -10.14
C GLY A 212 7.93 -9.51 -9.00
N THR A 213 7.76 -8.25 -8.61
CA THR A 213 8.65 -7.59 -7.63
C THR A 213 7.95 -7.17 -6.34
N ALA A 214 6.61 -7.15 -6.32
CA ALA A 214 5.79 -6.59 -5.25
C ALA A 214 6.06 -5.11 -4.94
N MET A 215 6.75 -4.38 -5.81
CA MET A 215 7.06 -2.96 -5.61
C MET A 215 5.79 -2.10 -5.60
N ARG A 216 5.80 -1.02 -4.81
CA ARG A 216 4.69 -0.06 -4.81
C ARG A 216 4.71 0.72 -6.14
N PRO A 217 3.56 1.24 -6.61
CA PRO A 217 3.52 2.14 -7.78
C PRO A 217 4.55 3.28 -7.72
N MET A 218 4.77 3.87 -6.55
CA MET A 218 5.78 4.93 -6.37
C MET A 218 7.23 4.43 -6.46
N ASP A 219 7.49 3.17 -6.12
CA ASP A 219 8.82 2.56 -6.19
C ASP A 219 9.11 2.14 -7.64
N LEU A 220 8.09 1.58 -8.34
CA LEU A 220 8.18 1.20 -9.75
C LEU A 220 8.56 2.39 -10.64
N CYS A 221 7.95 3.57 -10.44
CA CYS A 221 8.28 4.78 -11.20
C CYS A 221 9.73 5.26 -11.00
N LYS A 222 10.42 4.81 -9.96
CA LYS A 222 11.82 5.16 -9.67
C LYS A 222 12.82 4.13 -10.16
N TYR A 223 12.35 3.03 -10.76
CA TYR A 223 13.24 2.03 -11.33
C TYR A 223 14.01 2.67 -12.50
N PRO A 224 15.36 2.63 -12.49
CA PRO A 224 16.17 3.36 -13.45
C PRO A 224 16.31 2.59 -14.77
N TYR A 225 16.66 3.30 -15.84
CA TYR A 225 17.12 2.69 -17.08
C TYR A 225 18.56 2.18 -16.91
N VAL A 226 19.43 3.00 -16.30
CA VAL A 226 20.75 2.60 -15.80
C VAL A 226 20.86 3.01 -14.34
N GLY A 227 21.15 2.04 -13.48
CA GLY A 227 21.20 2.22 -12.05
C GLY A 227 22.50 2.85 -11.55
N ASN A 228 22.49 3.27 -10.29
CA ASN A 228 23.61 3.93 -9.63
C ASN A 228 23.80 3.44 -8.18
N GLY A 229 24.92 3.77 -7.55
CA GLY A 229 25.22 3.37 -6.18
C GLY A 229 25.11 1.85 -6.02
N LYS A 230 24.36 1.36 -5.02
CA LYS A 230 24.12 -0.11 -4.84
C LYS A 230 23.36 -0.78 -5.98
N ASN A 231 22.84 -0.03 -6.94
CA ASN A 231 22.13 -0.55 -8.11
C ASN A 231 22.95 -0.36 -9.40
N PHE A 232 24.27 -0.12 -9.32
CA PHE A 232 25.12 0.12 -10.50
C PHE A 232 25.09 -1.03 -11.53
N HIS A 233 24.81 -2.25 -11.07
CA HIS A 233 24.68 -3.45 -11.89
C HIS A 233 23.34 -3.53 -12.64
N ILE A 234 22.40 -2.61 -12.40
CA ILE A 234 21.10 -2.58 -13.06
C ILE A 234 21.20 -1.80 -14.37
N MET A 235 20.84 -2.46 -15.46
CA MET A 235 20.77 -1.91 -16.82
C MET A 235 19.72 -2.72 -17.62
N PRO A 236 19.46 -2.44 -18.91
CA PRO A 236 18.61 -3.33 -19.72
C PRO A 236 19.10 -4.77 -19.64
N TYR A 237 18.18 -5.74 -19.54
CA TYR A 237 18.55 -7.15 -19.30
C TYR A 237 19.49 -7.70 -20.37
N SER A 238 19.33 -7.27 -21.63
CA SER A 238 20.26 -7.61 -22.71
C SER A 238 21.70 -7.16 -22.51
N GLU A 239 21.94 -6.19 -21.61
CA GLU A 239 23.26 -5.63 -21.31
C GLU A 239 23.81 -6.11 -19.96
N MET A 240 22.99 -6.80 -19.16
CA MET A 240 23.39 -7.37 -17.86
C MET A 240 24.10 -8.73 -18.04
N ASN A 241 24.83 -9.17 -17.00
CA ASN A 241 25.24 -10.58 -16.90
C ASN A 241 23.96 -11.45 -16.76
N GLN A 242 23.75 -12.40 -17.68
CA GLN A 242 22.56 -13.23 -17.76
C GLN A 242 22.72 -14.59 -17.03
N GLU A 243 23.90 -14.89 -16.48
CA GLU A 243 24.12 -16.12 -15.70
C GLU A 243 23.29 -16.18 -14.40
N PRO A 244 23.14 -15.08 -13.61
CA PRO A 244 22.38 -15.14 -12.36
C PRO A 244 20.88 -15.26 -12.62
N GLN A 245 20.22 -16.17 -11.89
CA GLN A 245 18.74 -16.27 -11.90
C GLN A 245 18.06 -15.13 -11.13
N THR A 246 18.79 -14.46 -10.25
CA THR A 246 18.26 -13.38 -9.42
C THR A 246 19.24 -12.24 -9.26
N PHE A 247 18.70 -11.03 -9.09
CA PHE A 247 19.47 -9.81 -8.88
C PHE A 247 18.97 -9.06 -7.67
N GLU A 248 19.90 -8.56 -6.84
CA GLU A 248 19.55 -7.66 -5.76
C GLU A 248 19.21 -6.27 -6.30
N TYR A 249 18.17 -5.64 -5.74
CA TYR A 249 17.82 -4.26 -6.07
C TYR A 249 17.47 -3.47 -4.82
N THR A 250 18.17 -2.36 -4.59
CA THR A 250 17.93 -1.47 -3.47
C THR A 250 16.87 -0.43 -3.84
N VAL A 251 15.70 -0.53 -3.23
CA VAL A 251 14.64 0.49 -3.31
C VAL A 251 14.94 1.59 -2.31
N TYR A 252 15.32 2.78 -2.80
CA TYR A 252 15.60 3.95 -1.97
C TYR A 252 14.36 4.79 -1.68
N ALA A 253 14.29 5.33 -0.45
CA ALA A 253 13.30 6.32 -0.03
C ALA A 253 11.86 5.96 -0.45
N SER A 254 11.44 4.73 -0.11
CA SER A 254 10.06 4.27 -0.28
C SER A 254 9.15 4.92 0.77
N LYS A 255 7.88 4.48 0.85
CA LYS A 255 6.91 4.96 1.83
C LYS A 255 7.49 4.91 3.26
N GLY A 256 7.46 6.06 3.94
CA GLY A 256 8.05 6.22 5.29
C GLY A 256 9.57 6.43 5.26
N ASN A 257 10.13 6.87 4.13
CA ASN A 257 11.57 7.05 3.90
C ASN A 257 12.40 5.79 4.15
N LYS A 258 11.83 4.62 3.84
CA LYS A 258 12.47 3.32 4.05
C LYS A 258 13.29 2.92 2.85
N THR A 259 14.50 2.43 3.13
CA THR A 259 15.35 1.77 2.16
C THR A 259 15.32 0.27 2.40
N ARG A 260 15.15 -0.53 1.34
CA ARG A 260 15.14 -1.99 1.43
C ARG A 260 15.76 -2.59 0.17
N THR A 261 16.46 -3.70 0.32
CA THR A 261 16.90 -4.53 -0.79
C THR A 261 15.86 -5.59 -1.06
N ILE A 262 15.47 -5.73 -2.32
CA ILE A 262 14.55 -6.74 -2.82
C ILE A 262 15.28 -7.64 -3.82
N ILE A 263 14.72 -8.80 -4.08
CA ILE A 263 15.23 -9.70 -5.11
C ILE A 263 14.35 -9.55 -6.37
N LEU A 264 15.02 -9.41 -7.52
CA LEU A 264 14.42 -9.41 -8.86
C LEU A 264 14.75 -10.74 -9.54
N GLN A 265 13.77 -11.34 -10.20
CA GLN A 265 14.00 -12.53 -11.03
C GLN A 265 14.52 -12.12 -12.41
N SER A 266 15.46 -12.89 -12.96
CA SER A 266 16.00 -12.70 -14.32
C SER A 266 14.89 -12.64 -15.37
N ASP A 267 13.90 -13.54 -15.26
CA ASP A 267 12.74 -13.61 -16.14
C ASP A 267 11.89 -12.32 -16.15
N ASP A 268 11.70 -11.69 -14.99
CA ASP A 268 10.92 -10.46 -14.89
C ASP A 268 11.67 -9.27 -15.51
N LEU A 269 13.01 -9.27 -15.43
CA LEU A 269 13.88 -8.29 -16.09
C LEU A 269 13.92 -8.50 -17.60
N ARG A 270 14.01 -9.75 -18.05
CA ARG A 270 13.95 -10.13 -19.47
C ARG A 270 12.63 -9.71 -20.09
N GLU A 271 11.50 -10.02 -19.44
CA GLU A 271 10.17 -9.61 -19.90
C GLU A 271 10.03 -8.09 -19.98
N LEU A 272 10.60 -7.35 -19.02
CA LEU A 272 10.61 -5.89 -19.06
C LEU A 272 11.42 -5.38 -20.25
N ASP A 273 12.58 -5.98 -20.51
CA ASP A 273 13.48 -5.61 -21.60
C ASP A 273 12.85 -5.86 -22.97
N GLU A 274 12.38 -7.09 -23.20
CA GLU A 274 11.75 -7.52 -24.46
C GLU A 274 10.38 -6.88 -24.68
N GLY A 275 9.56 -6.77 -23.63
CA GLY A 275 8.19 -6.27 -23.71
C GLY A 275 8.07 -4.75 -23.72
N TYR A 276 9.11 -4.01 -23.31
CA TYR A 276 9.06 -2.55 -23.23
C TYR A 276 10.34 -1.83 -23.66
N ILE A 277 11.50 -2.19 -23.12
CA ILE A 277 12.72 -1.39 -23.30
C ILE A 277 13.13 -1.37 -24.77
N LYS A 278 13.40 -2.54 -25.35
CA LYS A 278 13.78 -2.70 -26.75
C LYS A 278 12.76 -2.11 -27.73
N PRO A 279 11.44 -2.43 -27.65
CA PRO A 279 10.49 -1.96 -28.65
C PRO A 279 10.12 -0.48 -28.54
N PHE A 280 10.18 0.14 -27.36
CA PHE A 280 9.54 1.44 -27.16
C PHE A 280 10.39 2.52 -26.47
N TYR A 281 11.43 2.17 -25.72
CA TYR A 281 12.11 3.16 -24.86
C TYR A 281 12.81 4.24 -25.68
N GLU A 282 13.57 3.86 -26.71
CA GLU A 282 14.38 4.81 -27.48
C GLU A 282 13.53 5.84 -28.24
N GLU A 283 12.42 5.42 -28.87
CA GLU A 283 11.47 6.34 -29.51
C GLU A 283 10.88 7.33 -28.49
N ARG A 284 10.51 6.85 -27.30
CA ARG A 284 9.93 7.69 -26.24
C ARG A 284 10.96 8.62 -25.61
N ARG A 285 12.23 8.21 -25.56
CA ARG A 285 13.36 9.03 -25.11
C ARG A 285 13.62 10.20 -26.05
N LYS A 286 13.50 9.99 -27.37
CA LYS A 286 13.54 11.10 -28.36
C LYS A 286 12.41 12.10 -28.14
N LYS A 287 11.18 11.62 -27.95
CA LYS A 287 10.02 12.47 -27.59
C LYS A 287 10.19 13.22 -26.27
N TYR A 288 10.89 12.63 -25.30
CA TYR A 288 11.26 13.32 -24.06
C TYR A 288 12.17 14.50 -24.37
N LYS A 289 13.24 14.28 -25.14
CA LYS A 289 14.21 15.31 -25.51
C LYS A 289 13.55 16.47 -26.26
N GLU A 290 12.72 16.18 -27.25
CA GLU A 290 11.95 17.17 -28.00
C GLU A 290 11.05 18.03 -27.09
N ARG A 291 10.48 17.42 -26.05
CA ARG A 291 9.54 18.09 -25.14
C ARG A 291 10.22 18.92 -24.06
N PHE A 292 11.30 18.43 -23.48
CA PHE A 292 11.95 19.03 -22.31
C PHE A 292 13.24 19.79 -22.64
N GLY A 293 13.74 19.69 -23.89
CA GLY A 293 14.92 20.43 -24.36
C GLY A 293 16.26 19.85 -23.89
N HIS A 294 16.26 18.72 -23.20
CA HIS A 294 17.47 18.03 -22.73
C HIS A 294 17.31 16.51 -22.77
N ASP A 295 18.42 15.78 -22.71
CA ASP A 295 18.38 14.31 -22.74
C ASP A 295 17.65 13.73 -21.52
N CYS A 296 16.96 12.60 -21.73
CA CYS A 296 16.32 11.87 -20.64
C CYS A 296 17.38 11.31 -19.70
N PRO A 297 17.34 11.62 -18.39
CA PRO A 297 18.29 11.08 -17.44
C PRO A 297 18.23 9.55 -17.35
N PRO A 298 19.36 8.86 -17.12
CA PRO A 298 19.42 7.40 -16.99
C PRO A 298 18.61 6.87 -15.80
N SER A 299 18.30 7.71 -14.81
CA SER A 299 17.44 7.37 -13.68
C SER A 299 15.96 7.19 -14.06
N ILE A 300 15.56 7.43 -15.31
CA ILE A 300 14.18 7.34 -15.77
C ILE A 300 14.04 6.23 -16.82
N LEU A 301 13.40 5.13 -16.45
CA LEU A 301 13.03 4.06 -17.38
C LEU A 301 11.63 4.25 -18.00
N PHE A 302 10.62 4.51 -17.17
CA PHE A 302 9.24 4.43 -17.64
C PHE A 302 8.73 5.76 -18.22
N LEU A 303 8.75 5.86 -19.54
CA LEU A 303 8.15 6.94 -20.33
C LEU A 303 6.84 6.49 -20.98
N ASN A 304 5.83 7.37 -21.00
CA ASN A 304 4.59 7.12 -21.75
C ASN A 304 4.78 7.38 -23.26
N SER A 305 3.75 7.10 -24.07
CA SER A 305 3.77 7.27 -25.53
C SER A 305 4.08 8.70 -26.01
N ARG A 306 4.00 9.70 -25.12
CA ARG A 306 4.30 11.11 -25.37
C ARG A 306 5.67 11.54 -24.81
N GLY A 307 6.52 10.60 -24.42
CA GLY A 307 7.84 10.87 -23.83
C GLY A 307 7.78 11.51 -22.44
N VAL A 308 6.68 11.36 -21.69
CA VAL A 308 6.56 11.94 -20.34
C VAL A 308 6.76 10.86 -19.28
N PRO A 309 7.61 11.08 -18.25
CA PRO A 309 7.81 10.12 -17.16
C PRO A 309 6.50 9.67 -16.51
N VAL A 310 6.39 8.38 -16.25
CA VAL A 310 5.25 7.78 -15.55
C VAL A 310 5.34 8.09 -14.06
N THR A 311 4.21 8.43 -13.44
CA THR A 311 4.10 8.71 -12.01
C THR A 311 3.06 7.81 -11.36
N ALA A 312 3.09 7.66 -10.04
CA ALA A 312 2.11 6.86 -9.32
C ALA A 312 0.65 7.31 -9.59
N THR A 313 0.43 8.61 -9.76
CA THR A 313 -0.89 9.17 -10.15
C THR A 313 -1.31 8.71 -11.55
N LYS A 314 -0.37 8.69 -12.50
CA LYS A 314 -0.63 8.17 -13.85
C LYS A 314 -0.90 6.66 -13.83
N ILE A 315 -0.17 5.88 -13.03
CA ILE A 315 -0.45 4.45 -12.84
C ILE A 315 -1.87 4.25 -12.33
N ALA A 316 -2.30 4.98 -11.29
CA ALA A 316 -3.66 4.88 -10.76
C ALA A 316 -4.72 5.28 -11.79
N SER A 317 -4.53 6.40 -12.48
CA SER A 317 -5.46 6.90 -13.50
C SER A 317 -5.58 5.94 -14.70
N ARG A 318 -4.45 5.50 -15.26
CA ARG A 318 -4.42 4.60 -16.42
C ARG A 318 -4.82 3.18 -16.06
N GLY A 319 -4.52 2.74 -14.84
CA GLY A 319 -5.04 1.50 -14.28
C GLY A 319 -6.56 1.51 -14.13
N ASN A 320 -7.16 2.63 -13.69
CA ASN A 320 -8.61 2.74 -13.64
C ASN A 320 -9.25 2.80 -15.03
N ALA A 321 -8.61 3.49 -15.99
CA ALA A 321 -9.08 3.49 -17.38
C ALA A 321 -9.05 2.07 -17.99
N ALA A 322 -7.96 1.32 -17.77
CA ALA A 322 -7.88 -0.08 -18.18
C ALA A 322 -8.93 -0.95 -17.48
N LYS A 323 -9.25 -0.67 -16.22
CA LYS A 323 -10.31 -1.37 -15.47
C LYS A 323 -11.68 -1.17 -16.12
N MET A 324 -12.03 0.07 -16.46
CA MET A 324 -13.31 0.36 -17.12
C MET A 324 -13.41 -0.34 -18.48
N LYS A 325 -12.30 -0.42 -19.22
CA LYS A 325 -12.24 -1.18 -20.47
C LYS A 325 -12.35 -2.69 -20.24
N ALA A 326 -11.71 -3.23 -19.21
CA ALA A 326 -11.80 -4.65 -18.86
C ALA A 326 -13.23 -5.05 -18.48
N LEU A 327 -13.93 -4.23 -17.69
CA LEU A 327 -15.34 -4.43 -17.33
C LEU A 327 -16.27 -4.45 -18.56
N SER A 328 -15.93 -3.72 -19.63
CA SER A 328 -16.69 -3.76 -20.88
C SER A 328 -16.36 -4.96 -21.78
N LEU A 329 -15.22 -5.63 -21.54
CA LEU A 329 -14.75 -6.75 -22.36
C LEU A 329 -15.08 -8.11 -21.75
N ASP A 330 -15.21 -8.19 -20.43
CA ASP A 330 -15.43 -9.42 -19.67
C ASP A 330 -16.42 -9.15 -18.54
N GLU A 331 -17.62 -9.69 -18.66
CA GLU A 331 -18.71 -9.53 -17.68
C GLU A 331 -18.35 -10.15 -16.31
N ASN A 332 -17.39 -11.08 -16.27
CA ASN A 332 -16.92 -11.70 -15.04
C ASN A 332 -15.79 -10.91 -14.37
N PHE A 333 -15.30 -9.84 -15.00
CA PHE A 333 -14.22 -9.02 -14.46
C PHE A 333 -14.70 -8.26 -13.21
N ARG A 334 -14.00 -8.42 -12.08
CA ARG A 334 -14.42 -7.78 -10.83
C ARG A 334 -14.08 -6.29 -10.77
N GLU A 335 -15.04 -5.48 -10.35
CA GLU A 335 -14.88 -4.02 -10.20
C GLU A 335 -13.79 -3.62 -9.16
N SER A 336 -13.51 -4.52 -8.21
CA SER A 336 -12.51 -4.33 -7.17
C SER A 336 -11.07 -4.42 -7.68
N VAL A 337 -10.85 -5.05 -8.85
CA VAL A 337 -9.53 -5.24 -9.43
C VAL A 337 -8.92 -3.89 -9.81
N ASN A 338 -7.68 -3.68 -9.39
CA ASN A 338 -6.95 -2.44 -9.65
C ASN A 338 -5.45 -2.72 -9.69
N PHE A 339 -4.65 -1.75 -10.13
CA PHE A 339 -3.20 -1.91 -10.27
C PHE A 339 -2.52 -2.37 -8.95
N TYR A 340 -3.01 -1.93 -7.79
CA TYR A 340 -2.42 -2.26 -6.48
C TYR A 340 -2.61 -3.74 -6.11
N GLU A 341 -3.53 -4.46 -6.74
CA GLU A 341 -3.68 -5.92 -6.55
C GLU A 341 -2.42 -6.69 -6.94
N SER A 342 -1.59 -6.16 -7.86
CA SER A 342 -0.28 -6.73 -8.20
C SER A 342 0.61 -6.96 -6.96
N ARG A 343 0.54 -6.04 -5.99
CA ARG A 343 1.29 -6.10 -4.74
C ARG A 343 0.72 -7.11 -3.74
N HIS A 344 -0.57 -7.45 -3.83
CA HIS A 344 -1.18 -8.51 -3.04
C HIS A 344 -0.98 -9.89 -3.68
N TRP A 345 -0.81 -9.93 -5.00
CA TRP A 345 -0.59 -11.15 -5.77
C TRP A 345 0.76 -11.81 -5.46
N TRP A 346 1.86 -11.05 -5.55
CA TRP A 346 3.21 -11.57 -5.35
C TRP A 346 3.39 -12.35 -4.03
N PRO A 347 3.07 -11.80 -2.83
CA PRO A 347 3.29 -12.52 -1.58
C PRO A 347 2.42 -13.78 -1.47
N THR A 348 1.24 -13.78 -2.08
CA THR A 348 0.37 -14.96 -2.10
C THR A 348 0.97 -16.06 -2.97
N MET A 349 1.44 -15.72 -4.18
CA MET A 349 2.10 -16.68 -5.07
C MET A 349 3.43 -17.17 -4.51
N PHE A 350 4.20 -16.30 -3.87
CA PHE A 350 5.43 -16.68 -3.17
C PHE A 350 5.15 -17.73 -2.11
N LEU A 351 4.12 -17.55 -1.27
CA LEU A 351 3.75 -18.53 -0.25
C LEU A 351 3.31 -19.86 -0.85
N ILE A 352 2.50 -19.84 -1.92
CA ILE A 352 2.07 -21.05 -2.62
C ILE A 352 3.27 -21.80 -3.18
N ARG A 353 4.24 -21.11 -3.79
CA ARG A 353 5.45 -21.73 -4.36
C ARG A 353 6.41 -22.23 -3.29
N TYR A 354 6.57 -21.47 -2.21
CA TYR A 354 7.53 -21.79 -1.14
C TYR A 354 7.08 -22.98 -0.31
N PHE A 355 5.78 -23.05 0.04
CA PHE A 355 5.23 -24.10 0.88
C PHE A 355 4.57 -25.23 0.10
N GLN A 356 4.17 -25.01 -1.16
CA GLN A 356 3.50 -26.02 -1.99
C GLN A 356 2.35 -26.69 -1.20
N GLU A 357 2.23 -28.02 -1.26
CA GLU A 357 1.26 -28.82 -0.52
C GLU A 357 1.31 -28.60 1.00
N ASP A 358 2.48 -28.28 1.55
CA ASP A 358 2.64 -28.06 2.97
C ASP A 358 2.01 -26.74 3.44
N LEU A 359 1.62 -25.85 2.52
CA LEU A 359 0.83 -24.66 2.87
C LEU A 359 -0.52 -25.05 3.48
N LEU A 360 -1.08 -26.18 3.04
CA LEU A 360 -2.35 -26.73 3.53
C LEU A 360 -2.18 -27.53 4.83
N LYS A 361 -0.94 -27.87 5.18
CA LYS A 361 -0.58 -28.55 6.43
C LYS A 361 -0.16 -27.52 7.49
N ASP A 362 -0.03 -27.98 8.72
CA ASP A 362 0.63 -27.22 9.77
C ASP A 362 2.15 -27.31 9.55
N ALA A 363 2.69 -26.46 8.66
CA ALA A 363 4.13 -26.45 8.38
C ALA A 363 4.97 -26.11 9.63
N ALA A 364 6.23 -26.57 9.66
CA ALA A 364 7.12 -26.43 10.80
C ALA A 364 7.49 -24.96 11.12
N ASP A 365 7.54 -24.61 12.41
CA ASP A 365 7.72 -23.24 12.94
C ASP A 365 8.93 -22.47 12.35
N VAL A 366 10.01 -23.18 11.99
CA VAL A 366 11.23 -22.58 11.42
C VAL A 366 11.03 -22.10 9.97
N MET A 367 10.27 -22.85 9.16
CA MET A 367 9.97 -22.48 7.77
C MET A 367 9.10 -21.22 7.69
N TRP A 368 8.18 -21.06 8.65
CA TRP A 368 7.35 -19.86 8.76
C TRP A 368 8.16 -18.61 9.09
N ALA A 369 9.16 -18.71 9.98
CA ALA A 369 10.00 -17.59 10.37
C ALA A 369 10.90 -17.10 9.22
N ALA A 370 11.56 -18.01 8.52
CA ALA A 370 12.41 -17.69 7.36
C ALA A 370 11.59 -17.06 6.22
N CYS A 371 10.42 -17.64 5.92
CA CYS A 371 9.49 -17.11 4.91
C CYS A 371 8.98 -15.71 5.28
N GLY A 372 8.61 -15.50 6.56
CA GLY A 372 8.18 -14.21 7.07
C GLY A 372 9.24 -13.12 6.88
N ASP A 373 10.51 -13.43 7.09
CA ASP A 373 11.60 -12.47 6.89
C ASP A 373 11.85 -12.13 5.42
N ILE A 374 11.73 -13.09 4.51
CA ILE A 374 11.78 -12.84 3.05
C ILE A 374 10.65 -11.89 2.64
N LEU A 375 9.40 -12.19 3.04
CA LEU A 375 8.25 -11.33 2.77
C LEU A 375 8.45 -9.93 3.37
N ARG A 376 8.99 -9.84 4.58
CA ARG A 376 9.27 -8.55 5.24
C ARG A 376 10.23 -7.71 4.43
N ARG A 377 11.34 -8.29 3.95
CA ARG A 377 12.38 -7.60 3.18
C ARG A 377 11.85 -7.18 1.81
N GLN A 378 11.16 -8.07 1.09
CA GLN A 378 10.58 -7.76 -0.23
C GLN A 378 9.53 -6.65 -0.13
N MET A 379 8.59 -6.78 0.81
CA MET A 379 7.44 -5.88 0.93
C MET A 379 7.78 -4.58 1.69
N GLY A 380 8.80 -4.59 2.54
CA GLY A 380 9.13 -3.48 3.43
C GLY A 380 8.04 -3.23 4.48
N HIS A 381 7.48 -4.30 5.05
CA HIS A 381 6.52 -4.23 6.15
C HIS A 381 7.27 -4.21 7.49
N GLU A 382 6.77 -3.42 8.45
CA GLU A 382 7.33 -3.38 9.82
C GLU A 382 6.69 -4.41 10.74
N ASP A 383 5.41 -4.69 10.53
CA ASP A 383 4.63 -5.68 11.28
C ASP A 383 4.24 -6.81 10.34
N LEU A 384 4.70 -8.02 10.68
CA LEU A 384 4.44 -9.23 9.92
C LEU A 384 3.10 -9.86 10.27
N ASP A 385 2.55 -9.64 11.47
CA ASP A 385 1.52 -10.53 12.03
C ASP A 385 0.21 -10.51 11.22
N THR A 386 -0.34 -9.31 11.02
CA THR A 386 -1.61 -9.15 10.27
C THR A 386 -1.45 -9.40 8.78
N THR A 387 -0.27 -9.08 8.24
CA THR A 387 -0.04 -9.19 6.80
C THR A 387 0.29 -10.62 6.39
N PHE A 388 1.07 -11.34 7.20
CA PHE A 388 1.46 -12.72 6.97
C PHE A 388 0.24 -13.65 7.08
N LYS A 389 -0.53 -13.53 8.18
CA LYS A 389 -1.78 -14.30 8.36
C LYS A 389 -2.75 -14.08 7.20
N HIS A 390 -2.89 -12.83 6.76
CA HIS A 390 -3.74 -12.50 5.62
C HIS A 390 -3.29 -13.24 4.34
N TYR A 391 -2.00 -13.17 3.98
CA TYR A 391 -1.50 -13.82 2.76
C TYR A 391 -1.47 -15.35 2.84
N VAL A 392 -1.24 -15.94 4.02
CA VAL A 392 -1.34 -17.40 4.21
C VAL A 392 -2.78 -17.87 4.01
N VAL A 393 -3.76 -17.18 4.58
CA VAL A 393 -5.19 -17.49 4.35
C VAL A 393 -5.54 -17.38 2.88
N MET A 394 -5.07 -16.32 2.20
CA MET A 394 -5.28 -16.14 0.76
C MET A 394 -4.61 -17.26 -0.06
N GLY A 395 -3.38 -17.66 0.28
CA GLY A 395 -2.67 -18.73 -0.41
C GLY A 395 -3.36 -20.08 -0.27
N ARG A 396 -3.83 -20.42 0.95
CA ARG A 396 -4.63 -21.62 1.20
C ARG A 396 -5.94 -21.61 0.41
N LEU A 397 -6.65 -20.48 0.37
CA LEU A 397 -7.88 -20.34 -0.41
C LEU A 397 -7.65 -20.56 -1.90
N VAL A 398 -6.58 -19.97 -2.46
CA VAL A 398 -6.21 -20.15 -3.87
C VAL A 398 -5.84 -21.62 -4.15
N MET A 399 -5.04 -22.25 -3.29
CA MET A 399 -4.68 -23.66 -3.44
C MET A 399 -5.89 -24.60 -3.35
N LEU A 400 -6.81 -24.38 -2.40
CA LEU A 400 -8.03 -25.17 -2.28
C LEU A 400 -8.95 -24.99 -3.49
N ALA A 401 -9.09 -23.78 -4.01
CA ALA A 401 -9.86 -23.50 -5.21
C ALA A 401 -9.30 -24.22 -6.45
N ASN A 402 -7.96 -24.36 -6.53
CA ASN A 402 -7.29 -25.06 -7.63
C ASN A 402 -7.26 -26.59 -7.44
N LYS A 403 -7.17 -27.10 -6.21
CA LYS A 403 -7.26 -28.54 -5.91
C LYS A 403 -8.62 -29.17 -6.25
N GLY A 404 -9.68 -28.37 -6.32
CA GLY A 404 -10.96 -28.80 -6.87
C GLY A 404 -11.00 -28.89 -8.40
N LYS A 405 -9.91 -28.56 -9.11
CA LYS A 405 -9.82 -28.56 -10.58
C LYS A 405 -8.62 -29.29 -11.20
N THR A 406 -7.48 -29.46 -10.53
CA THR A 406 -6.47 -30.52 -10.80
C THR A 406 -5.26 -30.36 -9.86
N THR A 407 -4.60 -31.47 -9.55
CA THR A 407 -3.41 -31.64 -8.69
C THR A 407 -2.09 -31.22 -9.39
N GLU A 408 -2.06 -30.07 -10.08
CA GLU A 408 -1.03 -29.79 -11.11
C GLU A 408 -0.07 -28.61 -10.82
N LEU A 409 -0.13 -27.99 -9.64
CA LEU A 409 0.59 -26.73 -9.39
C LEU A 409 2.08 -26.85 -8.97
N ILE A 410 2.69 -28.03 -9.06
CA ILE A 410 3.87 -28.33 -8.24
C ILE A 410 5.00 -28.96 -9.04
N SER A 411 5.83 -28.12 -9.66
CA SER A 411 7.29 -28.22 -9.52
C SER A 411 7.96 -26.94 -10.06
N LYS A 412 9.04 -26.50 -9.43
CA LYS A 412 9.98 -25.40 -9.82
C LYS A 412 9.70 -24.00 -9.24
N ALA A 413 10.39 -23.71 -8.13
CA ALA A 413 10.30 -22.48 -7.34
C ALA A 413 11.01 -21.24 -7.95
N ASN A 414 11.59 -21.31 -9.16
CA ASN A 414 12.51 -20.31 -9.71
C ASN A 414 12.02 -19.56 -10.98
N LEU A 415 10.73 -19.61 -11.32
CA LEU A 415 10.20 -19.05 -12.58
C LEU A 415 9.59 -17.64 -12.41
N GLY A 416 9.80 -16.75 -13.38
CA GLY A 416 9.19 -15.41 -13.42
C GLY A 416 7.68 -15.39 -13.70
N VAL A 417 7.06 -14.20 -13.71
CA VAL A 417 5.60 -14.07 -13.83
C VAL A 417 5.08 -14.61 -15.16
N SER A 418 5.74 -14.30 -16.28
CA SER A 418 5.32 -14.75 -17.62
C SER A 418 5.43 -16.27 -17.77
N ALA A 419 6.53 -16.86 -17.28
CA ALA A 419 6.74 -18.30 -17.29
C ALA A 419 5.65 -19.02 -16.48
N PHE A 420 5.34 -18.52 -15.29
CA PHE A 420 4.25 -19.05 -14.45
C PHE A 420 2.88 -18.92 -15.11
N ILE A 421 2.56 -17.77 -15.71
CA ILE A 421 1.28 -17.60 -16.42
C ILE A 421 1.19 -18.60 -17.58
N LYS A 422 2.27 -18.85 -18.31
CA LYS A 422 2.30 -19.77 -19.45
C LYS A 422 2.16 -21.23 -19.00
N GLU A 423 2.91 -21.65 -17.98
CA GLU A 423 2.90 -23.01 -17.45
C GLU A 423 1.53 -23.43 -16.90
N VAL A 424 0.84 -22.54 -16.19
CA VAL A 424 -0.53 -22.77 -15.70
C VAL A 424 -1.57 -22.87 -16.84
N THR A 425 -1.22 -22.45 -18.06
CA THR A 425 -2.14 -22.38 -19.21
C THR A 425 -2.01 -23.56 -20.15
N ASP A 426 -0.78 -23.99 -20.39
CA ASP A 426 -0.47 -24.90 -21.49
C ASP A 426 -0.51 -26.38 -21.07
N GLY A 427 -0.67 -26.69 -19.77
CA GLY A 427 -0.82 -28.07 -19.27
C GLY A 427 0.36 -29.00 -19.56
N GLN A 428 1.48 -28.49 -20.06
CA GLN A 428 2.66 -29.27 -20.41
C GLN A 428 3.69 -29.24 -19.28
N LEU A 429 3.64 -30.25 -18.41
CA LEU A 429 4.69 -30.57 -17.44
C LEU A 429 5.28 -31.93 -17.79
N VAL A 430 6.57 -31.94 -18.16
CA VAL A 430 7.33 -33.18 -18.41
C VAL A 430 7.75 -33.78 -17.06
N MET A 431 7.37 -35.04 -16.87
CA MET A 431 7.65 -35.88 -15.71
C MET A 431 9.16 -35.93 -15.44
N GLY A 432 9.59 -35.44 -14.28
CA GLY A 432 10.87 -35.87 -13.72
C GLY A 432 10.66 -37.25 -13.10
N GLU A 433 11.10 -38.29 -13.79
CA GLU A 433 11.13 -39.66 -13.27
C GLU A 433 11.88 -39.66 -11.93
N LEU A 434 11.20 -40.12 -10.89
CA LEU A 434 11.85 -40.62 -9.69
C LEU A 434 12.64 -41.86 -10.12
N SER A 435 13.95 -41.70 -10.30
CA SER A 435 14.86 -42.84 -10.43
C SER A 435 14.66 -43.73 -9.21
N GLN A 436 14.08 -44.90 -9.45
CA GLN A 436 14.11 -46.03 -8.54
C GLN A 436 15.58 -46.37 -8.28
N ALA A 437 16.06 -46.11 -7.07
CA ALA A 437 17.18 -46.85 -6.52
C ALA A 437 16.60 -48.08 -5.84
N SER A 438 16.42 -49.14 -6.64
CA SER A 438 16.39 -50.52 -6.17
C SER A 438 17.82 -50.94 -5.80
N ASP A 439 17.95 -51.51 -4.61
CA ASP A 439 18.92 -52.51 -4.16
C ASP A 439 20.40 -52.39 -4.60
N GLU A 440 21.26 -51.97 -3.67
CA GLU A 440 22.30 -52.80 -3.03
C GLU A 440 22.89 -52.11 -1.79
#